data_AF-X1VIP0-F1
#
_entry.id   AF-X1VIP0-F1
#
_cell.length_a   1.000
_cell.length_b   1.000
_cell.length_c   1.000
_cell.angle_alpha   90.00
_cell.angle_beta   90.00
_cell.angle_gamma   90.00
#
_symmetry.space_group_name_H-M   'P 1'
#
loop_
_entity.id
_entity.type
_entity.pdbx_description
1 polymer ?
#
loop_
_entity_poly.entity_id
_entity_poly.type
_entity_poly.pdbx_seq_one_letter_code
_entity_poly.pdbx_strand_id
1 'polypeptide(L)'
;IILEGEDCGGEGKKVHKRRDSRMYKKINGGKLPEDFEALFRVADSWLVRQLVFTVPGKDRHLFASSDDLNRLSDVVKRVTKAFFPDSRVLAAVQTIGDKDLCKFHPHLHVLIFERKRPGLKYKITPERLSSVKDLYATGLRRLGCSDVRGPGEAIAGKRVDVHYNYASDGAQVLKKIRYLNRPLGPEHLAAWRQDVDGQAMIDLHVRELKR
;
A
#
# COMPACT_ATOMS: atom_id res chain seq x y z
N ILE A 1 -4.91 17.51 -16.22
CA ILE A 1 -5.58 17.97 -14.98
C ILE A 1 -4.58 17.81 -13.83
N ILE A 2 -4.00 18.91 -13.38
CA ILE A 2 -3.11 18.98 -12.22
C ILE A 2 -3.94 19.66 -11.13
N LEU A 3 -4.11 19.01 -9.98
CA LEU A 3 -4.66 19.64 -8.79
C LEU A 3 -3.49 19.97 -7.85
N GLU A 4 -3.45 21.21 -7.42
CA GLU A 4 -2.35 21.83 -6.70
C GLU A 4 -2.38 21.46 -5.20
N GLY A 5 -1.29 20.89 -4.71
CA GLY A 5 -0.85 20.92 -3.31
C GLY A 5 0.67 20.76 -3.27
N GLU A 6 1.37 21.76 -2.73
CA GLU A 6 2.80 21.76 -2.32
C GLU A 6 2.91 21.06 -0.95
N ASP A 7 4.02 20.49 -0.46
CA ASP A 7 5.37 20.32 -0.97
C ASP A 7 6.03 19.09 -0.30
N CYS A 8 6.33 18.08 -1.12
CA CYS A 8 7.03 16.83 -0.76
C CYS A 8 7.17 16.00 -2.04
N GLY A 9 8.25 16.19 -2.79
CA GLY A 9 8.41 15.48 -4.07
C GLY A 9 9.49 16.01 -5.01
N GLY A 10 10.46 16.76 -4.50
CA GLY A 10 11.44 17.49 -5.30
C GLY A 10 10.82 18.66 -6.07
N GLU A 11 11.69 19.53 -6.57
CA GLU A 11 11.35 20.74 -7.32
C GLU A 11 10.26 20.46 -8.38
N GLY A 12 9.12 21.15 -8.30
CA GLY A 12 8.03 21.05 -9.28
C GLY A 12 7.24 19.73 -9.29
N LYS A 13 7.22 18.97 -8.18
CA LYS A 13 6.54 17.66 -8.03
C LYS A 13 7.08 16.58 -8.98
N LYS A 14 8.33 16.73 -9.45
CA LYS A 14 8.96 15.83 -10.43
C LYS A 14 8.95 14.36 -9.98
N VAL A 15 9.18 14.09 -8.69
CA VAL A 15 9.20 12.70 -8.16
C VAL A 15 7.80 12.07 -8.21
N HIS A 16 6.77 12.81 -7.80
CA HIS A 16 5.39 12.32 -7.85
C HIS A 16 4.93 12.05 -9.29
N LYS A 17 5.18 12.99 -10.20
CA LYS A 17 4.91 12.81 -11.65
C LYS A 17 5.62 11.59 -12.22
N ARG A 18 6.88 11.36 -11.83
CA ARG A 18 7.65 10.18 -12.25
C ARG A 18 7.07 8.88 -11.70
N ARG A 19 6.62 8.86 -10.43
CA ARG A 19 5.97 7.69 -9.80
C ARG A 19 4.65 7.35 -10.47
N ASP A 20 3.79 8.34 -10.66
CA ASP A 20 2.52 8.18 -11.40
C ASP A 20 2.76 7.67 -12.81
N SER A 21 3.72 8.29 -13.54
CA SER A 21 4.11 7.86 -14.88
C SER A 21 4.56 6.39 -14.91
N ARG A 22 5.42 5.97 -13.98
CA ARG A 22 5.86 4.57 -13.85
C ARG A 22 4.67 3.63 -13.60
N MET A 23 3.72 4.02 -12.75
CA MET A 23 2.53 3.20 -12.46
C MET A 23 1.57 3.11 -13.65
N TYR A 24 1.32 4.23 -14.35
CA TYR A 24 0.48 4.24 -15.55
C TYR A 24 1.09 3.40 -16.66
N LYS A 25 2.42 3.47 -16.88
CA LYS A 25 3.12 2.53 -17.76
C LYS A 25 2.90 1.08 -17.32
N LYS A 26 3.03 0.78 -16.02
CA LYS A 26 2.88 -0.59 -15.51
C LYS A 26 1.50 -1.17 -15.79
N ILE A 27 0.43 -0.37 -15.71
CA ILE A 27 -0.94 -0.85 -16.00
C ILE A 27 -1.28 -0.81 -17.50
N ASN A 28 -0.47 -0.11 -18.31
CA ASN A 28 -0.63 0.05 -19.75
C ASN A 28 0.50 -0.63 -20.57
N GLY A 29 0.94 -1.82 -20.17
CA GLY A 29 1.89 -2.60 -20.97
C GLY A 29 3.25 -1.94 -21.25
N GLY A 30 3.67 -1.00 -20.39
CA GLY A 30 4.95 -0.28 -20.50
C GLY A 30 4.87 1.09 -21.17
N LYS A 31 3.73 1.47 -21.74
CA LYS A 31 3.55 2.74 -22.46
C LYS A 31 2.76 3.75 -21.64
N LEU A 32 3.07 5.04 -21.77
CA LEU A 32 2.19 6.06 -21.20
C LEU A 32 0.95 6.19 -22.09
N PRO A 33 -0.25 6.29 -21.50
CA PRO A 33 -1.41 6.75 -22.25
C PRO A 33 -1.17 8.16 -22.80
N GLU A 34 -1.66 8.41 -24.01
CA GLU A 34 -1.44 9.67 -24.75
C GLU A 34 -2.22 10.83 -24.13
N ASP A 35 -3.41 10.55 -23.61
CA ASP A 35 -4.29 11.51 -22.97
C ASP A 35 -5.04 10.91 -21.76
N PHE A 36 -5.90 11.73 -21.15
CA PHE A 36 -6.71 11.29 -20.01
C PHE A 36 -7.77 10.25 -20.38
N GLU A 37 -8.31 10.30 -21.59
CA GLU A 37 -9.35 9.37 -22.04
C GLU A 37 -8.76 7.97 -22.24
N ALA A 38 -7.60 7.88 -22.88
CA ALA A 38 -6.81 6.66 -23.00
C ALA A 38 -6.40 6.12 -21.62
N LEU A 39 -5.97 6.98 -20.70
CA LEU A 39 -5.68 6.58 -19.32
C LEU A 39 -6.93 6.02 -18.63
N PHE A 40 -8.08 6.68 -18.80
CA PHE A 40 -9.35 6.24 -18.23
C PHE A 40 -9.78 4.89 -18.81
N ARG A 41 -9.72 4.68 -20.13
CA ARG A 41 -10.01 3.39 -20.78
C ARG A 41 -9.08 2.28 -20.27
N VAL A 42 -7.79 2.56 -20.11
CA VAL A 42 -6.86 1.60 -19.51
C VAL A 42 -7.27 1.29 -18.09
N ALA A 43 -7.51 2.30 -17.24
CA ALA A 43 -7.91 2.11 -15.86
C ALA A 43 -9.22 1.33 -15.73
N ASP A 44 -10.20 1.64 -16.58
CA ASP A 44 -11.49 0.98 -16.59
C ASP A 44 -11.42 -0.47 -17.11
N SER A 45 -10.36 -0.86 -17.82
CA SER A 45 -10.16 -2.27 -18.17
C SER A 45 -9.74 -3.17 -17.00
N TRP A 46 -9.47 -2.58 -15.82
CA TRP A 46 -8.99 -3.29 -14.63
C TRP A 46 -10.07 -3.37 -13.54
N LEU A 47 -10.15 -4.54 -12.91
CA LEU A 47 -10.62 -4.66 -11.53
C LEU A 47 -9.40 -4.49 -10.62
N VAL A 48 -9.47 -3.56 -9.67
CA VAL A 48 -8.41 -3.37 -8.66
C VAL A 48 -8.91 -3.82 -7.31
N ARG A 49 -8.21 -4.77 -6.71
CA ARG A 49 -8.36 -5.12 -5.30
C ARG A 49 -7.33 -4.36 -4.50
N GLN A 50 -7.74 -3.74 -3.41
CA GLN A 50 -6.81 -3.12 -2.49
C GLN A 50 -6.87 -3.82 -1.14
N LEU A 51 -5.70 -4.29 -0.72
CA LEU A 51 -5.45 -4.81 0.61
C LEU A 51 -4.58 -3.81 1.36
N VAL A 52 -4.93 -3.56 2.61
CA VAL A 52 -4.13 -2.72 3.51
C VAL A 52 -3.69 -3.58 4.68
N PHE A 53 -2.42 -3.95 4.71
CA PHE A 53 -1.83 -4.80 5.74
C PHE A 53 -1.30 -3.91 6.87
N THR A 54 -1.89 -4.01 8.06
CA THR A 54 -1.48 -3.17 9.19
C THR A 54 -0.67 -3.95 10.21
N VAL A 55 0.12 -3.23 11.02
CA VAL A 55 0.81 -3.78 12.18
C VAL A 55 0.07 -3.38 13.46
N PRO A 56 -0.21 -4.34 14.37
CA PRO A 56 -0.82 -4.04 15.67
C PRO A 56 -0.03 -2.99 16.45
N GLY A 57 -0.74 -2.06 17.09
CA GLY A 57 -0.15 -0.89 17.77
C GLY A 57 1.07 -1.19 18.64
N LYS A 58 0.98 -2.22 19.47
CA LYS A 58 2.05 -2.60 20.40
C LYS A 58 3.33 -3.09 19.72
N ASP A 59 3.25 -3.63 18.50
CA ASP A 59 4.37 -4.25 17.79
C ASP A 59 5.00 -3.32 16.74
N ARG A 60 4.47 -2.09 16.57
CA ARG A 60 4.92 -1.18 15.51
C ARG A 60 6.39 -0.80 15.62
N HIS A 61 6.90 -0.67 16.84
CA HIS A 61 8.29 -0.34 17.13
C HIS A 61 9.29 -1.31 16.46
N LEU A 62 8.88 -2.56 16.21
CA LEU A 62 9.70 -3.56 15.49
C LEU A 62 9.98 -3.19 14.03
N PHE A 63 9.31 -2.17 13.49
CA PHE A 63 9.39 -1.77 12.08
C PHE A 63 9.92 -0.35 11.88
N ALA A 64 10.64 0.19 12.87
CA ALA A 64 11.19 1.55 12.84
C ALA A 64 12.45 1.71 11.94
N SER A 65 12.85 0.67 11.20
CA SER A 65 14.03 0.68 10.33
C SER A 65 13.68 0.32 8.89
N SER A 66 14.55 0.70 7.94
CA SER A 66 14.36 0.33 6.53
C SER A 66 14.42 -1.17 6.32
N ASP A 67 15.28 -1.87 7.06
CA ASP A 67 15.44 -3.31 6.93
C ASP A 67 14.21 -4.04 7.45
N ASP A 68 13.63 -3.57 8.55
CA ASP A 68 12.40 -4.15 9.08
C ASP A 68 11.18 -3.86 8.21
N LEU A 69 11.07 -2.66 7.63
CA LEU A 69 10.04 -2.36 6.63
C LEU A 69 10.21 -3.19 5.36
N ASN A 70 11.46 -3.48 4.95
CA ASN A 70 11.73 -4.40 3.84
C ASN A 70 11.29 -5.83 4.19
N ARG A 71 11.58 -6.32 5.41
CA ARG A 71 11.15 -7.64 5.89
C ARG A 71 9.62 -7.74 5.94
N LEU A 72 8.94 -6.71 6.42
CA LEU A 72 7.48 -6.61 6.39
C LEU A 72 6.94 -6.64 4.95
N SER A 73 7.58 -5.87 4.06
CA SER A 73 7.23 -5.86 2.63
C SER A 73 7.38 -7.24 2.00
N ASP A 74 8.41 -8.01 2.36
CA ASP A 74 8.63 -9.34 1.83
C ASP A 74 7.62 -10.36 2.34
N VAL A 75 7.15 -10.23 3.60
CA VAL A 75 5.99 -10.99 4.08
C VAL A 75 4.77 -10.68 3.22
N VAL A 76 4.45 -9.41 3.02
CA VAL A 76 3.27 -8.99 2.24
C VAL A 76 3.38 -9.43 0.77
N LYS A 77 4.56 -9.36 0.16
CA LYS A 77 4.81 -9.88 -1.20
C LYS A 77 4.57 -11.39 -1.28
N ARG A 78 5.07 -12.17 -0.31
CA ARG A 78 4.84 -13.63 -0.26
C ARG A 78 3.36 -13.96 -0.13
N VAL A 79 2.65 -13.29 0.78
CA VAL A 79 1.20 -13.43 0.93
C VAL A 79 0.49 -13.10 -0.37
N THR A 80 0.79 -11.95 -0.97
CA THR A 80 0.15 -11.51 -2.22
C THR A 80 0.42 -12.49 -3.36
N LYS A 81 1.64 -12.98 -3.53
CA LYS A 81 1.99 -13.94 -4.58
C LYS A 81 1.31 -15.30 -4.37
N ALA A 82 1.15 -15.76 -3.11
CA ALA A 82 0.48 -17.02 -2.82
C ALA A 82 -1.00 -16.99 -3.26
N PHE A 83 -1.67 -15.84 -3.10
CA PHE A 83 -3.09 -15.72 -3.46
C PHE A 83 -3.31 -15.11 -4.84
N PHE A 84 -2.39 -14.33 -5.39
CA PHE A 84 -2.54 -13.59 -6.65
C PHE A 84 -1.26 -13.71 -7.51
N PRO A 85 -0.85 -14.93 -7.90
CA PRO A 85 0.46 -15.19 -8.50
C PRO A 85 0.69 -14.48 -9.84
N ASP A 86 -0.35 -14.36 -10.66
CA ASP A 86 -0.27 -13.81 -12.03
C ASP A 86 -0.74 -12.36 -12.12
N SER A 87 -1.17 -11.77 -11.00
CA SER A 87 -1.70 -10.41 -10.99
C SER A 87 -0.57 -9.39 -11.09
N ARG A 88 -0.86 -8.25 -11.75
CA ARG A 88 0.02 -7.09 -11.65
C ARG A 88 -0.20 -6.47 -10.27
N VAL A 89 0.87 -6.22 -9.53
CA VAL A 89 0.80 -5.69 -8.17
C VAL A 89 1.52 -4.36 -8.06
N LEU A 90 0.91 -3.37 -7.42
CA LEU A 90 1.56 -2.17 -6.91
C LEU A 90 1.49 -2.21 -5.40
N ALA A 91 2.62 -2.07 -4.72
CA ALA A 91 2.67 -2.02 -3.26
C ALA A 91 3.45 -0.78 -2.84
N ALA A 92 2.98 -0.11 -1.79
CA ALA A 92 3.69 0.98 -1.14
C ALA A 92 3.61 0.80 0.37
N VAL A 93 4.75 1.02 1.01
CA VAL A 93 4.83 1.15 2.47
C VAL A 93 4.37 2.55 2.82
N GLN A 94 3.54 2.65 3.85
CA GLN A 94 3.17 3.90 4.47
C GLN A 94 3.46 3.78 5.96
N THR A 95 4.13 4.78 6.51
CA THR A 95 4.64 4.72 7.89
C THR A 95 3.72 5.47 8.87
N ILE A 96 2.65 6.11 8.40
CA ILE A 96 1.73 6.92 9.21
C ILE A 96 0.27 6.68 8.83
N GLY A 97 -0.65 6.87 9.76
CA GLY A 97 -2.07 6.66 9.51
C GLY A 97 -2.73 7.87 8.84
N ASP A 98 -3.85 7.65 8.14
CA ASP A 98 -4.63 8.73 7.52
C ASP A 98 -5.26 9.73 8.51
N LYS A 99 -5.53 9.27 9.73
CA LYS A 99 -6.28 10.03 10.75
C LYS A 99 -5.38 10.77 11.73
N ASP A 100 -4.18 10.26 11.94
CA ASP A 100 -3.23 10.77 12.92
C ASP A 100 -1.84 10.72 12.30
N LEU A 101 -1.42 11.89 11.81
CA LEU A 101 -0.18 12.09 11.08
C LEU A 101 1.05 12.08 12.00
N CYS A 102 0.82 12.26 13.31
CA CYS A 102 1.86 12.29 14.34
C CYS A 102 2.17 10.88 14.87
N LYS A 103 1.38 9.87 14.52
CA LYS A 103 1.55 8.52 15.06
C LYS A 103 2.20 7.57 14.07
N PHE A 104 3.31 6.97 14.49
CA PHE A 104 3.89 5.87 13.74
C PHE A 104 2.89 4.72 13.57
N HIS A 105 2.64 4.37 12.31
CA HIS A 105 1.63 3.41 11.88
C HIS A 105 2.12 2.71 10.59
N PRO A 106 3.15 1.84 10.67
CA PRO A 106 3.63 1.11 9.52
C PRO A 106 2.52 0.18 8.99
N HIS A 107 2.24 0.33 7.71
CA HIS A 107 1.28 -0.48 6.99
C HIS A 107 1.59 -0.49 5.49
N LEU A 108 1.06 -1.47 4.77
CA LEU A 108 1.29 -1.62 3.34
C LEU A 108 -0.02 -1.58 2.59
N HIS A 109 -0.10 -0.64 1.64
CA HIS A 109 -1.15 -0.65 0.63
C HIS A 109 -0.70 -1.50 -0.54
N VAL A 110 -1.54 -2.46 -0.92
CA VAL A 110 -1.31 -3.35 -2.05
C VAL A 110 -2.49 -3.24 -3.00
N LEU A 111 -2.24 -2.74 -4.21
CA LEU A 111 -3.18 -2.75 -5.32
C LEU A 111 -2.88 -3.95 -6.22
N ILE A 112 -3.86 -4.82 -6.40
CA ILE A 112 -3.80 -6.02 -7.23
C ILE A 112 -4.71 -5.79 -8.43
N PHE A 113 -4.13 -5.82 -9.62
CA PHE A 113 -4.81 -5.55 -10.88
C PHE A 113 -5.14 -6.86 -11.58
N GLU A 114 -6.42 -7.07 -11.84
CA GLU A 114 -6.95 -8.18 -12.62
C GLU A 114 -7.71 -7.63 -13.82
N ARG A 115 -7.43 -8.14 -15.04
CA ARG A 115 -8.17 -7.70 -16.23
C ARG A 115 -9.63 -8.09 -16.07
N LYS A 116 -10.54 -7.16 -16.32
CA LYS A 116 -11.97 -7.47 -16.38
C LYS A 116 -12.20 -8.51 -17.47
N ARG A 117 -12.92 -9.58 -17.13
CA ARG A 117 -13.30 -10.67 -18.03
C ARG A 117 -14.62 -11.28 -17.57
N PRO A 118 -15.39 -11.93 -18.46
CA PRO A 118 -16.62 -12.63 -18.08
C PRO A 118 -16.39 -13.58 -16.89
N GLY A 119 -17.31 -13.59 -15.93
CA GLY A 119 -17.25 -14.45 -14.73
C GLY A 119 -16.28 -13.99 -13.62
N LEU A 120 -15.58 -12.87 -13.78
CA LEU A 120 -14.71 -12.33 -12.73
C LEU A 120 -15.53 -11.84 -11.53
N LYS A 121 -15.32 -12.45 -10.36
CA LYS A 121 -15.94 -12.00 -9.10
C LYS A 121 -15.30 -10.69 -8.63
N TYR A 122 -16.10 -9.66 -8.41
CA TYR A 122 -15.59 -8.34 -8.01
C TYR A 122 -15.06 -8.34 -6.58
N LYS A 123 -15.73 -9.05 -5.67
CA LYS A 123 -15.29 -9.22 -4.27
C LYS A 123 -14.49 -10.50 -4.10
N ILE A 124 -13.43 -10.44 -3.28
CA ILE A 124 -12.82 -11.67 -2.76
C ILE A 124 -13.83 -12.35 -1.84
N THR A 125 -13.77 -13.68 -1.78
CA THR A 125 -14.63 -14.41 -0.84
C THR A 125 -14.13 -14.23 0.59
N PRO A 126 -15.01 -14.33 1.60
CA PRO A 126 -14.61 -14.26 3.00
C PRO A 126 -13.53 -15.29 3.36
N GLU A 127 -13.61 -16.49 2.80
CA GLU A 127 -12.67 -17.60 3.06
C GLU A 127 -11.29 -17.25 2.53
N ARG A 128 -11.20 -16.72 1.30
CA ARG A 128 -9.92 -16.29 0.73
C ARG A 128 -9.32 -15.11 1.51
N LEU A 129 -10.15 -14.16 1.98
CA LEU A 129 -9.67 -13.08 2.85
C LEU A 129 -9.19 -13.63 4.20
N SER A 130 -9.87 -14.63 4.76
CA SER A 130 -9.45 -15.34 5.96
C SER A 130 -8.06 -15.94 5.77
N SER A 131 -7.85 -16.70 4.69
CA SER A 131 -6.55 -17.30 4.40
C SER A 131 -5.43 -16.27 4.17
N VAL A 132 -5.74 -15.14 3.53
CA VAL A 132 -4.79 -14.00 3.42
C VAL A 132 -4.39 -13.50 4.80
N LYS A 133 -5.35 -13.33 5.71
CA LYS A 133 -5.10 -12.88 7.08
C LYS A 133 -4.31 -13.92 7.89
N ASP A 134 -4.62 -15.20 7.75
CA ASP A 134 -3.91 -16.28 8.45
C ASP A 134 -2.44 -16.36 8.02
N LEU A 135 -2.17 -16.30 6.71
CA LEU A 135 -0.80 -16.32 6.20
C LEU A 135 -0.02 -15.06 6.59
N TYR A 136 -0.68 -13.89 6.62
CA TYR A 136 -0.08 -12.66 7.10
C TYR A 136 0.24 -12.71 8.60
N ALA A 137 -0.66 -13.21 9.44
CA ALA A 137 -0.43 -13.39 10.87
C ALA A 137 0.77 -14.31 11.15
N THR A 138 0.86 -15.42 10.41
CA THR A 138 2.04 -16.30 10.44
C THR A 138 3.33 -15.55 10.08
N GLY A 139 3.28 -14.71 9.05
CA GLY A 139 4.40 -13.87 8.66
C GLY A 139 4.81 -12.86 9.73
N LEU A 140 3.86 -12.17 10.35
CA LEU A 140 4.11 -11.21 11.42
C LEU A 140 4.72 -11.86 12.67
N ARG A 141 4.24 -13.05 13.08
CA ARG A 141 4.85 -13.79 14.19
C ARG A 141 6.32 -14.11 13.94
N ARG A 142 6.68 -14.48 12.70
CA ARG A 142 8.08 -14.71 12.30
C ARG A 142 8.94 -13.44 12.33
N LEU A 143 8.32 -12.26 12.38
CA LEU A 143 9.00 -10.97 12.53
C LEU A 143 9.01 -10.47 13.99
N GLY A 144 8.48 -11.24 14.95
CA GLY A 144 8.52 -10.91 16.37
C GLY A 144 7.18 -10.46 16.97
N CYS A 145 6.13 -10.29 16.17
CA CYS A 145 4.79 -9.96 16.68
C CYS A 145 4.13 -11.21 17.28
N SER A 146 4.52 -11.64 18.48
CA SER A 146 4.17 -12.97 19.03
C SER A 146 2.68 -13.17 19.35
N ASP A 147 1.97 -12.10 19.69
CA ASP A 147 0.57 -12.13 20.15
C ASP A 147 -0.42 -11.71 19.04
N VAL A 148 -0.17 -12.17 17.82
CA VAL A 148 -1.04 -11.91 16.67
C VAL A 148 -1.53 -13.22 16.09
N ARG A 149 -2.80 -13.22 15.66
CA ARG A 149 -3.44 -14.41 15.10
C ARG A 149 -4.25 -14.12 13.87
N GLY A 150 -4.36 -15.14 13.04
CA GLY A 150 -5.31 -15.20 11.96
C GLY A 150 -6.74 -15.49 12.45
N PRO A 151 -7.78 -15.15 11.66
CA PRO A 151 -9.16 -15.57 11.92
C PRO A 151 -9.36 -17.09 12.04
N GLY A 152 -8.59 -17.89 11.30
CA GLY A 152 -8.69 -19.36 11.28
C GLY A 152 -7.88 -20.06 12.38
N GLU A 153 -7.15 -19.31 13.21
CA GLU A 153 -6.26 -19.86 14.23
C GLU A 153 -6.91 -19.86 15.61
N ALA A 154 -6.76 -20.98 16.33
CA ALA A 154 -7.27 -21.20 17.69
C ALA A 154 -6.29 -20.76 18.80
N ILE A 155 -5.27 -19.96 18.47
CA ILE A 155 -4.31 -19.43 19.45
C ILE A 155 -4.84 -18.15 20.11
N ALA A 156 -4.36 -17.85 21.31
CA ALA A 156 -4.62 -16.57 21.96
C ALA A 156 -3.96 -15.42 21.19
N GLY A 157 -4.57 -14.24 21.25
CA GLY A 157 -3.97 -13.00 20.76
C GLY A 157 -4.85 -12.14 19.87
N LYS A 158 -4.29 -11.01 19.44
CA LYS A 158 -5.00 -10.00 18.66
C LYS A 158 -5.14 -10.44 17.21
N ARG A 159 -6.35 -10.36 16.67
CA ARG A 159 -6.58 -10.62 15.25
C ARG A 159 -5.82 -9.60 14.41
N VAL A 160 -5.10 -10.09 13.39
CA VAL A 160 -4.48 -9.20 12.41
C VAL A 160 -5.55 -8.40 11.68
N ASP A 161 -5.23 -7.15 11.39
CA ASP A 161 -6.12 -6.26 10.64
C ASP A 161 -5.57 -6.06 9.22
N VAL A 162 -6.29 -6.65 8.28
CA VAL A 162 -6.09 -6.48 6.84
C VAL A 162 -7.39 -5.95 6.28
N HIS A 163 -7.39 -4.66 5.91
CA HIS A 163 -8.54 -4.05 5.28
C HIS A 163 -8.62 -4.45 3.81
N TYR A 164 -9.84 -4.68 3.34
CA TYR A 164 -10.10 -5.01 1.94
C TYR A 164 -11.12 -4.03 1.36
N ASN A 165 -10.82 -3.56 0.16
CA ASN A 165 -11.80 -2.91 -0.69
C ASN A 165 -11.46 -3.23 -2.17
N TYR A 166 -12.33 -2.82 -3.09
CA TYR A 166 -12.07 -2.96 -4.52
C TYR A 166 -12.56 -1.73 -5.28
N ALA A 167 -12.08 -1.56 -6.50
CA ALA A 167 -12.56 -0.59 -7.48
C ALA A 167 -12.75 -1.32 -8.81
N SER A 168 -13.91 -1.13 -9.41
CA SER A 168 -14.26 -1.69 -10.72
C SER A 168 -14.56 -0.60 -11.76
N ASP A 169 -14.50 0.67 -11.39
CA ASP A 169 -14.69 1.81 -12.29
C ASP A 169 -13.36 2.53 -12.51
N GLY A 170 -13.10 3.00 -13.73
CA GLY A 170 -11.87 3.68 -14.11
C GLY A 170 -11.51 4.86 -13.20
N ALA A 171 -12.47 5.70 -12.80
CA ALA A 171 -12.19 6.83 -11.91
C ALA A 171 -11.79 6.36 -10.51
N GLN A 172 -12.48 5.33 -9.98
CA GLN A 172 -12.11 4.72 -8.70
C GLN A 172 -10.73 4.06 -8.73
N VAL A 173 -10.38 3.38 -9.83
CA VAL A 173 -9.06 2.79 -10.05
C VAL A 173 -7.97 3.87 -10.02
N LEU A 174 -8.16 4.96 -10.77
CA LEU A 174 -7.23 6.08 -10.79
C LEU A 174 -7.11 6.74 -9.41
N LYS A 175 -8.22 6.91 -8.68
CA LYS A 175 -8.20 7.42 -7.30
C LYS A 175 -7.34 6.57 -6.38
N LYS A 176 -7.43 5.23 -6.48
CA LYS A 176 -6.59 4.32 -5.68
C LYS A 176 -5.11 4.42 -6.02
N ILE A 177 -4.77 4.52 -7.31
CA ILE A 177 -3.37 4.69 -7.74
C ILE A 177 -2.80 6.01 -7.21
N ARG A 178 -3.53 7.11 -7.36
CA ARG A 178 -3.10 8.43 -6.88
C ARG A 178 -2.94 8.44 -5.36
N TYR A 179 -3.88 7.83 -4.65
CA TYR A 179 -3.80 7.72 -3.19
C TYR A 179 -2.56 6.92 -2.73
N LEU A 180 -2.22 5.82 -3.42
CA LEU A 180 -1.00 5.06 -3.16
C LEU A 180 0.28 5.92 -3.29
N ASN A 181 0.26 6.86 -4.23
CA ASN A 181 1.36 7.79 -4.51
C ASN A 181 1.23 9.14 -3.80
N ARG A 182 0.26 9.29 -2.89
CA ARG A 182 0.02 10.56 -2.21
C ARG A 182 1.34 10.98 -1.53
N PRO A 183 1.84 12.19 -1.84
CA PRO A 183 3.05 12.67 -1.20
C PRO A 183 2.74 13.02 0.27
N LEU A 184 3.71 12.87 1.16
CA LEU A 184 3.53 13.23 2.57
C LEU A 184 3.74 14.73 2.74
N GLY A 185 2.64 15.47 2.79
CA GLY A 185 2.60 16.94 2.88
C GLY A 185 3.50 17.55 3.96
N PRO A 186 3.85 18.85 3.86
CA PRO A 186 4.67 19.57 4.85
C PRO A 186 4.19 19.43 6.30
N GLU A 187 2.88 19.28 6.49
CA GLU A 187 2.24 19.03 7.78
C GLU A 187 2.73 17.75 8.47
N HIS A 188 3.08 16.72 7.69
CA HIS A 188 3.63 15.47 8.19
C HIS A 188 5.09 15.65 8.65
N LEU A 189 5.88 16.38 7.86
CA LEU A 189 7.29 16.66 8.19
C LEU A 189 7.40 17.54 9.44
N ALA A 190 6.50 18.51 9.61
CA ALA A 190 6.44 19.36 10.79
C ALA A 190 6.03 18.57 12.05
N ALA A 191 5.02 17.70 11.94
CA ALA A 191 4.60 16.80 13.01
C ALA A 191 5.73 15.84 13.45
N TRP A 192 6.48 15.28 12.49
CA TRP A 192 7.54 14.33 12.78
C TRP A 192 8.74 14.97 13.47
N ARG A 193 9.11 16.22 13.15
CA ARG A 193 10.21 16.90 13.84
C ARG A 193 9.99 17.09 15.35
N GLN A 194 8.77 16.88 15.84
CA GLN A 194 8.40 17.01 17.25
C GLN A 194 8.35 15.66 17.99
N ASP A 195 8.55 14.53 17.28
CA ASP A 195 8.55 13.17 17.85
C ASP A 195 9.99 12.65 17.98
N VAL A 196 10.29 11.93 19.07
CA VAL A 196 11.61 11.33 19.39
C VAL A 196 12.08 10.38 18.27
N ASP A 197 11.14 9.69 17.61
CA ASP A 197 11.43 8.78 16.49
C ASP A 197 11.27 9.44 15.11
N GLY A 198 10.87 10.71 15.09
CA GLY A 198 10.42 11.39 13.87
C GLY A 198 11.52 11.66 12.85
N GLN A 199 12.79 11.78 13.26
CA GLN A 199 13.89 11.90 12.31
C GLN A 199 14.15 10.60 11.53
N ALA A 200 14.05 9.44 12.19
CA ALA A 200 14.17 8.14 11.52
C ALA A 200 13.04 7.92 10.49
N MET A 201 11.85 8.41 10.82
CA MET A 201 10.66 8.42 9.96
C MET A 201 10.80 9.32 8.73
N ILE A 202 11.35 10.53 8.92
CA ILE A 202 11.72 11.43 7.82
C ILE A 202 12.76 10.76 6.92
N ASP A 203 13.82 10.17 7.49
CA ASP A 203 14.90 9.55 6.74
C ASP A 203 14.44 8.36 5.89
N LEU A 204 13.54 7.54 6.45
CA LEU A 204 12.86 6.45 5.77
C LEU A 204 12.06 6.95 4.56
N HIS A 205 11.22 7.97 4.76
CA HIS A 205 10.42 8.55 3.69
C HIS A 205 11.26 9.22 2.59
N VAL A 206 12.30 9.96 2.97
CA VAL A 206 13.21 10.65 2.05
C VAL A 206 14.02 9.64 1.22
N ARG A 207 14.42 8.50 1.77
CA ARG A 207 15.10 7.43 1.02
C ARG A 207 14.20 6.78 -0.03
N GLU A 208 12.91 6.60 0.25
CA GLU A 208 11.95 6.13 -0.77
C GLU A 208 11.81 7.12 -1.94
N LEU A 209 11.93 8.43 -1.68
CA LEU A 209 11.86 9.48 -2.73
C LEU A 209 13.10 9.50 -3.65
N LYS A 210 14.24 8.98 -3.19
CA LYS A 210 15.52 8.99 -3.94
C LYS A 210 15.73 7.78 -4.88
N ARG A 211 14.83 6.79 -4.92
CA ARG A 211 14.85 5.62 -5.85
C ARG A 211 13.92 5.80 -7.07
#